data_AF-W4FT68-F1
#
_entry.id   AF-W4FT68-F1
#
_cell.length_a   1.000
_cell.length_b   1.000
_cell.length_c   1.000
_cell.angle_alpha   90.00
_cell.angle_beta   90.00
_cell.angle_gamma   90.00
#
_symmetry.space_group_name_H-M   'P 1'
#
loop_
_entity.id
_entity.type
_entity.pdbx_description
1 polymer ?
#
loop_
_entity_poly.entity_id
_entity_poly.type
_entity_poly.pdbx_seq_one_letter_code
_entity_poly.pdbx_strand_id
1 'polypeptide(L)'
;MATTRVSFFRKIVASAESSFLSTKQMLGMKIAVSTDMPIFHFNSQDSVAGWLVSSDQAIGGTSACTFKHEPRRTDDDPEAGAAVFSGNLSLNLQPTEQYVVRSGYCAIRGNVPRHLLLHGYEGLAMRIKTDGRVYRINAQADGWNPHDLYMGFLKAPANEWVEAELKFSDFILTSRGYTQVDDPNKLDPAKLSKIGIALADDKEGEFEFAIEWIKAVEKVETTHVYPKPQVTLKEDSEVRDDEVKVDDSAKSSAKRPRNPDLMI
;
A
#
# COMPACT_ATOMS: atom_id res chain seq x y z
N MET A 1 6.11 0.55 34.26
CA MET A 1 5.47 1.36 33.20
C MET A 1 6.33 2.59 32.94
N ALA A 2 7.25 2.53 31.97
CA ALA A 2 8.04 3.68 31.57
C ALA A 2 7.38 4.32 30.35
N THR A 3 6.61 5.38 30.58
CA THR A 3 6.02 6.20 29.52
C THR A 3 7.13 7.03 28.86
N THR A 4 7.44 6.71 27.61
CA THR A 4 8.45 7.38 26.78
C THR A 4 8.03 8.84 26.55
N ARG A 5 8.52 9.76 27.40
CA ARG A 5 8.51 11.20 27.13
C ARG A 5 9.46 11.48 25.96
N VAL A 6 8.95 11.34 24.74
CA VAL A 6 9.62 11.90 23.56
C VAL A 6 9.63 13.43 23.75
N SER A 7 10.82 13.96 24.05
CA SER A 7 11.08 15.35 24.46
C SER A 7 10.52 16.38 23.47
N PHE A 8 9.77 17.36 23.98
CA PHE A 8 9.19 18.49 23.23
C PHE A 8 10.23 19.24 22.39
N PHE A 9 11.47 19.34 22.88
CA PHE A 9 12.58 19.96 22.16
C PHE A 9 12.93 19.25 20.84
N ARG A 10 12.92 17.91 20.82
CA ARG A 10 13.20 17.14 19.58
C ARG A 10 12.15 17.42 18.50
N LYS A 11 10.90 17.62 18.88
CA LYS A 11 9.81 17.94 17.94
C LYS A 11 9.97 19.33 17.31
N ILE A 12 10.37 20.32 18.11
CA ILE A 12 10.60 21.69 17.62
C ILE A 12 11.78 21.72 16.64
N VAL A 13 12.90 21.08 17.00
CA VAL A 13 14.09 21.03 16.13
C VAL A 13 13.77 20.33 14.81
N ALA A 14 13.13 19.16 14.85
CA ALA A 14 12.73 18.44 13.64
C ALA A 14 11.76 19.24 12.75
N SER A 15 10.86 20.04 13.34
CA SER A 15 9.94 20.92 12.61
C SER A 15 10.69 22.06 11.89
N ALA A 16 11.66 22.69 12.57
CA ALA A 16 12.49 23.73 11.98
C ALA A 16 13.37 23.19 10.84
N GLU A 17 13.98 22.01 11.04
CA GLU A 17 14.77 21.32 10.02
C GLU A 17 13.91 20.92 8.81
N SER A 18 12.74 20.32 9.04
CA SER A 18 11.78 19.99 7.96
C SER A 18 11.37 21.23 7.17
N SER A 19 11.08 22.35 7.84
CA SER A 19 10.72 23.61 7.18
C SER A 19 11.85 24.13 6.29
N PHE A 20 13.10 24.06 6.78
CA PHE A 20 14.28 24.47 6.03
C PHE A 20 14.55 23.56 4.83
N LEU A 21 14.44 22.23 5.00
CA LEU A 21 14.60 21.26 3.92
C LEU A 21 13.52 21.39 2.86
N SER A 22 12.27 21.58 3.27
CA SER A 22 11.14 21.87 2.36
C SER A 22 11.44 23.11 1.52
N THR A 23 11.93 24.18 2.15
CA THR A 23 12.31 25.42 1.44
C THR A 23 13.42 25.17 0.43
N LYS A 24 14.47 24.43 0.80
CA LYS A 24 15.55 24.05 -0.12
C LYS A 24 15.04 23.24 -1.31
N GLN A 25 14.18 22.25 -1.07
CA GLN A 25 13.57 21.42 -2.10
C GLN A 25 12.71 22.26 -3.06
N MET A 26 11.88 23.17 -2.54
CA MET A 26 11.08 24.10 -3.34
C MET A 26 11.94 25.04 -4.19
N LEU A 27 13.10 25.47 -3.68
CA LEU A 27 14.07 26.29 -4.41
C LEU A 27 14.94 25.47 -5.38
N GLY A 28 14.70 24.17 -5.53
CA GLY A 28 15.48 23.27 -6.40
C GLY A 28 16.93 23.07 -5.94
N MET A 29 17.25 23.41 -4.68
CA MET A 29 18.59 23.23 -4.13
C MET A 29 18.81 21.76 -3.81
N LYS A 30 19.99 21.23 -4.15
CA LYS A 30 20.37 19.87 -3.76
C LYS A 30 20.40 19.75 -2.23
N ILE A 31 19.68 18.78 -1.70
CA ILE A 31 19.73 18.40 -0.31
C ILE A 31 20.75 17.27 -0.20
N ALA A 32 21.80 17.49 0.61
CA ALA A 32 22.73 16.43 0.94
C ALA A 32 22.05 15.50 1.96
N VAL A 33 21.80 14.26 1.56
CA VAL A 33 21.23 13.20 2.40
C VAL A 33 22.26 12.08 2.59
N SER A 34 22.04 11.19 3.56
CA SER A 34 22.78 9.92 3.62
C SER A 34 22.34 9.02 2.46
N THR A 35 23.17 8.04 2.13
CA THR A 35 22.89 7.08 1.05
C THR A 35 21.59 6.32 1.27
N ASP A 36 21.27 5.99 2.53
CA ASP A 36 19.98 5.45 2.92
C ASP A 36 19.49 5.99 4.27
N MET A 37 18.19 5.80 4.52
CA MET A 37 17.50 6.10 5.78
C MET A 37 16.63 4.90 6.18
N PRO A 38 16.98 4.17 7.25
CA PRO A 38 16.15 3.07 7.75
C PRO A 38 14.75 3.57 8.17
N ILE A 39 13.69 2.93 7.66
CA ILE A 39 12.30 3.24 8.04
C ILE A 39 11.76 2.15 8.95
N PHE A 40 11.89 0.89 8.53
CA PHE A 40 11.46 -0.28 9.29
C PHE A 40 12.56 -1.33 9.27
N HIS A 41 12.79 -1.97 10.42
CA HIS A 41 13.71 -3.09 10.58
C HIS A 41 13.00 -4.16 11.43
N PHE A 42 12.82 -5.36 10.88
CA PHE A 42 11.93 -6.38 11.44
C PHE A 42 12.69 -7.45 12.22
N ASN A 43 13.49 -7.04 13.21
CA ASN A 43 14.34 -7.93 14.02
C ASN A 43 13.73 -8.38 15.35
N SER A 44 12.50 -7.98 15.65
CA SER A 44 11.85 -8.31 16.92
C SER A 44 10.33 -8.34 16.80
N GLN A 45 9.66 -8.97 17.76
CA GLN A 45 8.19 -9.00 17.80
C GLN A 45 7.57 -7.59 17.90
N ASP A 46 8.27 -6.64 18.51
CA ASP A 46 7.80 -5.26 18.64
C ASP A 46 7.83 -4.50 17.31
N SER A 47 8.65 -4.93 16.34
CA SER A 47 8.75 -4.28 15.02
C SER A 47 7.49 -4.44 14.16
N VAL A 48 6.72 -5.50 14.40
CA VAL A 48 5.42 -5.73 13.74
C VAL A 48 4.25 -5.16 14.56
N ALA A 49 4.50 -4.74 15.80
CA ALA A 49 3.49 -4.16 16.66
C ALA A 49 3.00 -2.81 16.08
N GLY A 50 1.68 -2.66 15.95
CA GLY A 50 1.07 -1.45 15.39
C GLY A 50 0.91 -1.44 13.86
N TRP A 51 1.36 -2.50 13.17
CA TRP A 51 0.94 -2.74 11.79
C TRP A 51 -0.53 -3.17 11.75
N LEU A 52 -1.30 -2.55 10.85
CA LEU A 52 -2.67 -2.93 10.58
C LEU A 52 -2.68 -4.04 9.52
N VAL A 53 -3.37 -5.15 9.82
CA VAL A 53 -3.66 -6.21 8.86
C VAL A 53 -5.12 -6.09 8.43
N SER A 54 -5.40 -6.14 7.13
CA SER A 54 -6.75 -6.09 6.59
C SER A 54 -6.91 -7.05 5.41
N SER A 55 -8.13 -7.53 5.19
CA SER A 55 -8.51 -8.31 4.02
C SER A 55 -9.90 -7.89 3.51
N ASP A 56 -10.34 -8.51 2.44
CA ASP A 56 -11.68 -8.37 1.88
C ASP A 56 -12.82 -8.86 2.79
N GLN A 57 -12.52 -9.43 3.97
CA GLN A 57 -13.54 -9.81 4.95
C GLN A 57 -14.43 -8.61 5.35
N ALA A 58 -13.89 -7.40 5.36
CA ALA A 58 -14.64 -6.18 5.65
C ALA A 58 -15.77 -5.89 4.63
N ILE A 59 -15.69 -6.48 3.44
CA ILE A 59 -16.67 -6.35 2.36
C ILE A 59 -17.36 -7.69 2.04
N GLY A 60 -17.28 -8.68 2.93
CA GLY A 60 -17.91 -10.00 2.76
C GLY A 60 -17.06 -11.05 2.04
N GLY A 61 -15.80 -10.75 1.72
CA GLY A 61 -14.86 -11.71 1.13
C GLY A 61 -14.39 -12.76 2.15
N THR A 62 -13.70 -13.80 1.66
CA THR A 62 -13.19 -14.88 2.51
C THR A 62 -11.67 -14.97 2.54
N SER A 63 -10.94 -13.95 2.09
CA SER A 63 -9.49 -13.94 2.16
C SER A 63 -9.03 -13.76 3.62
N ALA A 64 -7.99 -14.48 4.01
CA ALA A 64 -7.43 -14.43 5.36
C ALA A 64 -5.93 -14.24 5.31
N CYS A 65 -5.41 -13.31 6.12
CA CYS A 65 -3.97 -13.03 6.17
C CYS A 65 -3.52 -12.63 7.56
N THR A 66 -2.22 -12.79 7.81
CA THR A 66 -1.56 -12.43 9.06
C THR A 66 -0.23 -11.73 8.79
N PHE A 67 0.25 -11.00 9.79
CA PHE A 67 1.57 -10.37 9.76
C PHE A 67 2.26 -10.66 11.08
N LYS A 68 3.37 -11.39 11.03
CA LYS A 68 4.06 -11.88 12.23
C LYS A 68 5.57 -11.75 12.06
N HIS A 69 6.26 -11.52 13.17
CA HIS A 69 7.71 -11.62 13.19
C HIS A 69 8.14 -13.09 13.29
N GLU A 70 9.12 -13.47 12.49
CA GLU A 70 9.76 -14.78 12.48
C GLU A 70 11.27 -14.61 12.67
N PRO A 71 11.86 -15.23 13.69
CA PRO A 71 13.31 -15.22 13.87
C PRO A 71 13.99 -15.92 12.69
N ARG A 72 14.99 -15.26 12.10
CA ARG A 72 15.82 -15.81 11.04
C ARG A 72 17.22 -16.01 11.61
N ARG A 73 17.41 -17.06 12.40
CA ARG A 73 18.75 -17.42 12.85
C ARG A 73 19.59 -17.85 11.66
N THR A 74 20.55 -17.02 11.29
CA THR A 74 21.65 -17.42 10.42
C THR A 74 22.89 -17.61 11.29
N ASP A 75 23.83 -18.45 10.87
CA ASP A 75 25.07 -18.65 11.63
C ASP A 75 25.88 -17.34 11.76
N ASP A 76 25.68 -16.40 10.82
CA ASP A 76 26.37 -15.11 10.75
C ASP A 76 25.63 -13.96 11.47
N ASP A 77 24.31 -14.07 11.66
CA ASP A 77 23.50 -13.10 12.41
C ASP A 77 22.44 -13.82 13.26
N PRO A 78 22.69 -14.00 14.56
CA PRO A 78 21.76 -14.66 15.48
C PRO A 78 20.55 -13.79 15.86
N GLU A 79 20.60 -12.48 15.61
CA GLU A 79 19.52 -11.52 15.87
C GLU A 79 18.73 -11.17 14.60
N ALA A 80 19.08 -11.77 13.45
CA ALA A 80 18.33 -11.61 12.22
C ALA A 80 16.89 -12.12 12.40
N GLY A 81 15.96 -11.33 11.90
CA GLY A 81 14.53 -11.58 11.94
C GLY A 81 13.86 -11.01 10.70
N ALA A 82 12.69 -11.52 10.38
CA ALA A 82 11.88 -10.98 9.30
C ALA A 82 10.43 -10.90 9.75
N ALA A 83 9.69 -9.95 9.19
CA ALA A 83 8.24 -9.97 9.26
C ALA A 83 7.67 -10.72 8.06
N VAL A 84 6.78 -11.66 8.32
CA VAL A 84 6.13 -12.50 7.32
C VAL A 84 4.68 -12.09 7.18
N PHE A 85 4.33 -11.61 6.00
CA PHE A 85 2.96 -11.37 5.54
C PHE A 85 2.50 -12.59 4.73
N SER A 86 1.61 -13.38 5.30
CA SER A 86 1.15 -14.62 4.68
C SER A 86 -0.33 -14.86 4.89
N GLY A 87 -0.90 -15.71 4.06
CA GLY A 87 -2.33 -16.00 4.09
C GLY A 87 -2.82 -16.83 2.93
N ASN A 88 -4.14 -16.86 2.77
CA ASN A 88 -4.83 -17.47 1.63
C ASN A 88 -5.76 -16.42 1.00
N LEU A 89 -5.53 -16.14 -0.28
CA LEU A 89 -6.37 -15.26 -1.08
C LEU A 89 -7.52 -16.05 -1.68
N SER A 90 -8.74 -15.52 -1.57
CA SER A 90 -9.96 -16.12 -2.11
C SER A 90 -10.78 -15.05 -2.84
N LEU A 91 -11.34 -15.41 -3.99
CA LEU A 91 -12.27 -14.55 -4.73
C LEU A 91 -13.72 -14.81 -4.33
N ASN A 92 -13.95 -15.76 -3.41
CA ASN A 92 -15.28 -16.02 -2.89
C ASN A 92 -15.82 -14.81 -2.11
N LEU A 93 -17.07 -14.49 -2.39
CA LEU A 93 -17.80 -13.38 -1.79
C LEU A 93 -19.11 -13.91 -1.21
N GLN A 94 -19.32 -13.66 0.08
CA GLN A 94 -20.60 -13.97 0.70
C GLN A 94 -21.64 -12.94 0.22
N PRO A 95 -22.91 -13.34 0.03
CA PRO A 95 -23.96 -12.40 -0.34
C PRO A 95 -24.09 -11.30 0.73
N THR A 96 -23.75 -10.06 0.36
CA THR A 96 -23.94 -8.87 1.19
C THR A 96 -25.04 -7.98 0.61
N GLU A 97 -25.73 -7.23 1.46
CA GLU A 97 -26.73 -6.23 1.01
C GLU A 97 -26.08 -5.09 0.19
N GLN A 98 -24.78 -4.88 0.39
CA GLN A 98 -23.95 -4.03 -0.45
C GLN A 98 -23.61 -4.82 -1.71
N TYR A 99 -23.95 -4.27 -2.87
CA TYR A 99 -23.65 -4.80 -4.21
C TYR A 99 -22.12 -4.77 -4.48
N VAL A 100 -21.37 -5.58 -3.75
CA VAL A 100 -19.92 -5.71 -3.89
C VAL A 100 -19.64 -6.51 -5.16
N VAL A 101 -18.88 -5.91 -6.07
CA VAL A 101 -18.62 -6.49 -7.41
C VAL A 101 -17.29 -7.25 -7.45
N ARG A 102 -16.37 -6.98 -6.51
CA ARG A 102 -15.03 -7.60 -6.47
C ARG A 102 -14.52 -7.79 -5.04
N SER A 103 -13.96 -8.96 -4.78
CA SER A 103 -13.20 -9.36 -3.58
C SER A 103 -11.81 -9.86 -4.01
N GLY A 104 -11.04 -10.43 -3.10
CA GLY A 104 -9.72 -10.97 -3.39
C GLY A 104 -8.58 -10.04 -3.01
N TYR A 105 -8.56 -9.52 -1.78
CA TYR A 105 -7.41 -8.75 -1.30
C TYR A 105 -6.98 -9.07 0.13
N CYS A 106 -5.68 -8.96 0.35
CA CYS A 106 -5.03 -8.92 1.66
C CYS A 106 -4.05 -7.75 1.68
N ALA A 107 -3.95 -7.04 2.80
CA ALA A 107 -3.06 -5.90 2.94
C ALA A 107 -2.53 -5.73 4.36
N ILE A 108 -1.33 -5.15 4.44
CA ILE A 108 -0.71 -4.69 5.68
C ILE A 108 -0.31 -3.23 5.56
N ARG A 109 -0.31 -2.49 6.68
CA ARG A 109 0.08 -1.08 6.69
C ARG A 109 0.72 -0.66 8.01
N GLY A 110 1.91 -0.06 7.92
CA GLY A 110 2.66 0.53 9.02
C GLY A 110 2.71 2.06 8.94
N ASN A 111 2.83 2.73 10.09
CA ASN A 111 3.01 4.17 10.16
C ASN A 111 4.50 4.52 10.10
N VAL A 112 4.89 5.38 9.16
CA VAL A 112 6.26 5.89 9.09
C VAL A 112 6.54 6.74 10.34
N PRO A 113 7.66 6.53 11.04
CA PRO A 113 7.99 7.33 12.20
C PRO A 113 8.11 8.81 11.84
N ARG A 114 7.26 9.67 12.44
CA ARG A 114 7.14 11.10 12.10
C ARG A 114 8.40 11.96 12.29
N HIS A 115 9.44 11.42 12.92
CA HIS A 115 10.71 12.12 13.12
C HIS A 115 11.69 11.90 11.97
N LEU A 116 11.40 10.98 11.04
CA LEU A 116 12.23 10.75 9.87
C LEU A 116 11.97 11.85 8.83
N LEU A 117 13.06 12.46 8.37
CA LEU A 117 13.04 13.48 7.32
C LEU A 117 13.45 12.82 6.01
N LEU A 118 12.48 12.54 5.15
CA LEU A 118 12.69 11.82 3.89
C LEU A 118 12.86 12.74 2.67
N HIS A 119 13.13 14.03 2.89
CA HIS A 119 13.47 14.96 1.82
C HIS A 119 14.68 14.48 1.01
N GLY A 120 14.62 14.56 -0.32
CA GLY A 120 15.77 14.26 -1.20
C GLY A 120 16.02 12.78 -1.50
N TYR A 121 15.28 11.84 -0.90
CA TYR A 121 15.35 10.42 -1.26
C TYR A 121 14.59 10.14 -2.57
N GLU A 122 15.14 9.28 -3.44
CA GLU A 122 14.56 8.96 -4.76
C GLU A 122 13.58 7.78 -4.71
N GLY A 123 13.75 6.86 -3.76
CA GLY A 123 12.93 5.66 -3.68
C GLY A 123 12.99 4.91 -2.37
N LEU A 124 12.31 3.76 -2.35
CA LEU A 124 12.37 2.76 -1.30
C LEU A 124 13.25 1.61 -1.75
N ALA A 125 14.05 1.08 -0.82
CA ALA A 125 14.67 -0.22 -0.93
C ALA A 125 14.10 -1.14 0.15
N MET A 126 13.99 -2.43 -0.17
CA MET A 126 13.55 -3.45 0.76
C MET A 126 14.27 -4.77 0.52
N ARG A 127 14.63 -5.45 1.62
CA ARG A 127 15.13 -6.82 1.58
C ARG A 127 13.97 -7.77 1.81
N ILE A 128 13.66 -8.57 0.80
CA ILE A 128 12.42 -9.37 0.77
C ILE A 128 12.65 -10.76 0.22
N LYS A 129 11.72 -11.66 0.54
CA LYS A 129 11.53 -12.96 -0.11
C LYS A 129 10.04 -13.14 -0.37
N THR A 130 9.68 -13.50 -1.60
CA THR A 130 8.27 -13.59 -2.02
C THR A 130 7.96 -14.95 -2.62
N ASP A 131 6.68 -15.26 -2.79
CA ASP A 131 6.19 -16.42 -3.53
C ASP A 131 6.20 -16.24 -5.07
N GLY A 132 6.73 -15.10 -5.58
CA GLY A 132 6.79 -14.77 -7.01
C GLY A 132 5.54 -14.11 -7.57
N ARG A 133 4.53 -13.83 -6.73
CA ARG A 133 3.35 -13.05 -7.11
C ARG A 133 3.68 -11.57 -7.24
N VAL A 134 2.74 -10.81 -7.79
CA VAL A 134 2.89 -9.36 -7.94
C VAL A 134 2.23 -8.68 -6.75
N TYR A 135 3.04 -8.02 -5.94
CA TYR A 135 2.61 -7.26 -4.77
C TYR A 135 2.52 -5.78 -5.10
N ARG A 136 1.56 -5.11 -4.47
CA ARG A 136 1.44 -3.65 -4.48
C ARG A 136 2.17 -3.09 -3.27
N ILE A 137 3.07 -2.14 -3.51
CA ILE A 137 3.72 -1.35 -2.47
C ILE A 137 2.94 -0.04 -2.37
N ASN A 138 2.22 0.12 -1.27
CA ASN A 138 1.35 1.25 -1.02
C ASN A 138 2.11 2.31 -0.21
N ALA A 139 2.03 3.55 -0.66
CA ALA A 139 2.56 4.72 0.04
C ALA A 139 1.43 5.73 0.24
N GLN A 140 1.20 6.15 1.48
CA GLN A 140 0.29 7.24 1.80
C GLN A 140 1.11 8.44 2.23
N ALA A 141 0.84 9.59 1.60
CA ALA A 141 1.41 10.87 1.96
C ALA A 141 0.37 11.73 2.69
N ASP A 142 0.82 12.54 3.63
CA ASP A 142 -0.03 13.54 4.28
C ASP A 142 -0.46 14.58 3.24
N GLY A 143 -1.78 14.77 3.12
CA GLY A 143 -2.38 15.61 2.11
C GLY A 143 -3.82 15.97 2.47
N TRP A 144 -4.47 16.75 1.62
CA TRP A 144 -5.85 17.20 1.85
C TRP A 144 -6.85 16.03 1.74
N ASN A 145 -6.59 15.07 0.85
CA ASN A 145 -7.44 13.92 0.60
C ASN A 145 -6.86 12.67 1.30
N PRO A 146 -7.53 12.16 2.36
CA PRO A 146 -7.04 11.00 3.11
C PRO A 146 -7.17 9.68 2.33
N HIS A 147 -7.87 9.69 1.19
CA HIS A 147 -8.07 8.52 0.33
C HIS A 147 -6.99 8.37 -0.75
N ASP A 148 -6.07 9.33 -0.84
CA ASP A 148 -4.97 9.25 -1.79
C ASP A 148 -3.98 8.17 -1.36
N LEU A 149 -3.66 7.32 -2.33
CA LEU A 149 -2.79 6.17 -2.19
C LEU A 149 -1.92 6.04 -3.43
N TYR A 150 -0.62 6.17 -3.23
CA TYR A 150 0.38 5.95 -4.25
C TYR A 150 0.73 4.45 -4.27
N MET A 151 0.70 3.84 -5.44
CA MET A 151 0.95 2.40 -5.59
C MET A 151 2.13 2.13 -6.53
N GLY A 152 3.15 1.46 -6.01
CA GLY A 152 4.18 0.80 -6.79
C GLY A 152 3.84 -0.69 -6.96
N PHE A 153 4.40 -1.32 -7.98
CA PHE A 153 4.22 -2.76 -8.24
C PHE A 153 5.55 -3.47 -8.17
N LEU A 154 5.58 -4.60 -7.46
CA LEU A 154 6.79 -5.35 -7.20
C LEU A 154 6.59 -6.82 -7.58
N LYS A 155 7.54 -7.34 -8.36
CA LYS A 155 7.65 -8.77 -8.68
C LYS A 155 9.09 -9.20 -8.47
N ALA A 156 9.31 -10.14 -7.57
CA ALA A 156 10.61 -10.73 -7.30
C ALA A 156 10.61 -12.22 -7.68
N PRO A 157 11.80 -12.85 -7.85
CA PRO A 157 11.90 -14.30 -7.94
C PRO A 157 11.25 -14.97 -6.72
N ALA A 158 10.62 -16.12 -6.97
CA ALA A 158 10.00 -16.89 -5.90
C ALA A 158 11.06 -17.54 -5.01
N ASN A 159 10.83 -17.50 -3.70
CA ASN A 159 11.63 -18.18 -2.68
C ASN A 159 13.11 -17.77 -2.59
N GLU A 160 13.47 -16.60 -3.12
CA GLU A 160 14.82 -16.06 -3.04
C GLU A 160 14.83 -14.73 -2.29
N TRP A 161 15.82 -14.54 -1.42
CA TRP A 161 16.05 -13.26 -0.75
C TRP A 161 16.72 -12.30 -1.72
N VAL A 162 16.04 -11.20 -2.05
CA VAL A 162 16.52 -10.17 -2.96
C VAL A 162 16.39 -8.79 -2.33
N GLU A 163 17.18 -7.85 -2.83
CA GLU A 163 16.97 -6.43 -2.58
C GLU A 163 16.21 -5.84 -3.76
N ALA A 164 15.04 -5.29 -3.47
CA ALA A 164 14.18 -4.64 -4.44
C ALA A 164 14.13 -3.15 -4.16
N GLU A 165 14.24 -2.35 -5.22
CA GLU A 165 14.14 -0.90 -5.15
C GLU A 165 12.98 -0.40 -6.01
N LEU A 166 12.24 0.59 -5.50
CA LEU A 166 11.16 1.25 -6.22
C LEU A 166 11.34 2.77 -6.14
N LYS A 167 11.41 3.43 -7.29
CA LYS A 167 11.44 4.89 -7.36
C LYS A 167 10.08 5.46 -6.98
N PHE A 168 10.05 6.51 -6.16
CA PHE A 168 8.79 7.18 -5.80
C PHE A 168 8.07 7.77 -7.02
N SER A 169 8.83 8.15 -8.06
CA SER A 169 8.30 8.65 -9.34
C SER A 169 7.54 7.61 -10.16
N ASP A 170 7.73 6.32 -9.87
CA ASP A 170 7.08 5.22 -10.60
C ASP A 170 5.74 4.83 -9.97
N PHE A 171 5.43 5.38 -8.80
CA PHE A 171 4.17 5.12 -8.11
C PHE A 171 3.03 5.84 -8.84
N ILE A 172 1.92 5.13 -8.96
CA ILE A 172 0.70 5.65 -9.56
C ILE A 172 -0.23 6.12 -8.45
N LEU A 173 -0.74 7.34 -8.54
CA LEU A 173 -1.75 7.82 -7.61
C LEU A 173 -3.10 7.18 -7.90
N THR A 174 -3.73 6.69 -6.84
CA THR A 174 -5.12 6.26 -6.85
C THR A 174 -5.88 6.93 -5.72
N SER A 175 -7.16 7.22 -5.95
CA SER A 175 -8.05 7.77 -4.95
C SER A 175 -9.38 7.04 -5.01
N ARG A 176 -9.85 6.51 -3.87
CA ARG A 176 -11.06 5.66 -3.79
C ARG A 176 -11.07 4.50 -4.80
N GLY A 177 -9.89 3.95 -5.13
CA GLY A 177 -9.72 2.87 -6.11
C GLY A 177 -9.66 3.31 -7.57
N TYR A 178 -9.82 4.60 -7.87
CA TYR A 178 -9.69 5.13 -9.23
C TYR A 178 -8.28 5.65 -9.47
N THR A 179 -7.67 5.20 -10.56
CA THR A 179 -6.37 5.69 -11.01
C THR A 179 -6.51 7.12 -11.50
N GLN A 180 -5.67 8.02 -10.98
CA GLN A 180 -5.58 9.40 -11.45
C GLN A 180 -4.59 9.43 -12.61
N VAL A 181 -5.10 9.31 -13.83
CA VAL A 181 -4.31 9.41 -15.06
C VAL A 181 -3.87 10.88 -15.20
N ASP A 182 -2.60 11.11 -15.53
CA ASP A 182 -1.99 12.44 -15.72
C ASP A 182 -1.89 13.35 -14.48
N ASP A 183 -1.93 12.80 -13.26
CA ASP A 183 -1.70 13.64 -12.07
C ASP A 183 -0.25 14.18 -12.04
N PRO A 184 -0.05 15.52 -12.04
CA PRO A 184 1.29 16.10 -11.91
C PRO A 184 1.90 15.89 -10.52
N ASN A 185 1.09 15.56 -9.51
CA ASN A 185 1.51 15.38 -8.13
C ASN A 185 2.17 14.02 -7.95
N LYS A 186 3.49 14.02 -8.12
CA LYS A 186 4.32 12.89 -7.71
C LYS A 186 4.27 12.75 -6.19
N LEU A 187 4.46 11.51 -5.72
CA LEU A 187 4.65 11.22 -4.30
C LEU A 187 5.81 12.07 -3.77
N ASP A 188 5.50 12.95 -2.82
CA ASP A 188 6.49 13.74 -2.07
C ASP A 188 6.99 12.91 -0.88
N PRO A 189 8.25 12.43 -0.89
CA PRO A 189 8.76 11.56 0.17
C PRO A 189 8.74 12.24 1.54
N ALA A 190 8.87 13.58 1.58
CA ALA A 190 8.82 14.36 2.80
C ALA A 190 7.49 14.27 3.55
N LYS A 191 6.40 13.93 2.84
CA LYS A 191 5.06 13.79 3.39
C LYS A 191 4.68 12.35 3.63
N LEU A 192 5.56 11.38 3.37
CA LEU A 192 5.26 9.96 3.50
C LEU A 192 4.92 9.63 4.96
N SER A 193 3.67 9.20 5.19
CA SER A 193 3.16 8.93 6.53
C SER A 193 2.85 7.46 6.77
N LYS A 194 2.58 6.67 5.72
CA LYS A 194 2.36 5.22 5.85
C LYS A 194 2.94 4.47 4.65
N ILE A 195 3.42 3.26 4.93
CA ILE A 195 3.83 2.28 3.93
C ILE A 195 2.97 1.03 4.15
N GLY A 196 2.55 0.40 3.07
CA GLY A 196 1.81 -0.85 3.11
C GLY A 196 2.20 -1.78 1.98
N ILE A 197 1.84 -3.04 2.14
CA ILE A 197 2.00 -4.07 1.12
C ILE A 197 0.64 -4.72 0.96
N ALA A 198 0.21 -4.91 -0.28
CA ALA A 198 -1.06 -5.53 -0.59
C ALA A 198 -0.92 -6.56 -1.71
N LEU A 199 -1.71 -7.60 -1.61
CA LEU A 199 -1.89 -8.61 -2.64
C LEU A 199 -3.35 -8.57 -3.09
N ALA A 200 -3.55 -8.39 -4.39
CA ALA A 200 -4.86 -8.48 -5.06
C ALA A 200 -4.61 -8.61 -6.56
N ASP A 201 -4.06 -9.75 -6.96
CA ASP A 201 -3.65 -10.12 -8.32
C ASP A 201 -4.66 -11.09 -8.98
N ASP A 202 -5.85 -11.23 -8.40
CA ASP A 202 -6.94 -12.11 -8.84
C ASP A 202 -6.55 -13.60 -8.94
N LYS A 203 -5.56 -14.05 -8.15
CA LYS A 203 -5.16 -15.46 -8.08
C LYS A 203 -5.50 -16.06 -6.73
N GLU A 204 -6.38 -17.04 -6.68
CA GLU A 204 -6.65 -17.74 -5.44
C GLU A 204 -5.45 -18.56 -4.97
N GLY A 205 -5.36 -18.76 -3.66
CA GLY A 205 -4.38 -19.65 -3.04
C GLY A 205 -3.50 -18.97 -2.02
N GLU A 206 -2.58 -19.77 -1.47
CA GLU A 206 -1.64 -19.35 -0.45
C GLU A 206 -0.65 -18.31 -1.00
N PHE A 207 -0.16 -17.46 -0.10
CA PHE A 207 0.88 -16.50 -0.40
C PHE A 207 1.77 -16.24 0.80
N GLU A 208 3.00 -15.83 0.51
CA GLU A 208 3.98 -15.44 1.51
C GLU A 208 4.89 -14.32 1.00
N PHE A 209 5.07 -13.30 1.83
CA PHE A 209 5.96 -12.17 1.61
C PHE A 209 6.72 -11.87 2.90
N ALA A 210 7.99 -12.25 2.94
CA ALA A 210 8.89 -11.98 4.06
C ALA A 210 9.68 -10.69 3.83
N ILE A 211 9.89 -9.93 4.90
CA ILE A 211 10.51 -8.59 4.89
C ILE A 211 11.50 -8.49 6.02
N GLU A 212 12.75 -8.17 5.70
CA GLU A 212 13.77 -7.96 6.71
C GLU A 212 13.83 -6.47 7.09
N TRP A 213 13.84 -5.59 6.10
CA TRP A 213 13.86 -4.15 6.30
C TRP A 213 13.27 -3.38 5.13
N ILE A 214 12.90 -2.13 5.41
CA ILE A 214 12.48 -1.12 4.44
C ILE A 214 13.25 0.17 4.76
N LYS A 215 13.92 0.75 3.77
CA LYS A 215 14.67 2.00 3.88
C LYS A 215 14.36 2.93 2.72
N ALA A 216 14.51 4.24 2.92
CA ALA A 216 14.59 5.17 1.80
C ALA A 216 16.02 5.20 1.27
N VAL A 217 16.21 5.35 -0.04
CA VAL A 217 17.53 5.41 -0.71
C VAL A 217 17.68 6.67 -1.54
N GLU A 218 18.85 7.30 -1.46
CA GLU A 218 19.14 8.54 -2.18
C GLU A 218 19.02 8.33 -3.68
N LYS A 219 19.49 7.18 -4.17
CA LYS A 219 19.43 6.77 -5.57
C LYS A 219 18.91 5.35 -5.68
N VAL A 220 18.15 5.09 -6.74
CA VAL A 220 17.69 3.75 -7.11
C VAL A 220 18.49 3.25 -8.30
N GLU A 221 19.24 2.17 -8.11
CA GLU A 221 20.15 1.58 -9.09
C GLU A 221 19.58 0.30 -9.74
N THR A 222 18.68 -0.41 -9.04
CA THR A 222 18.19 -1.73 -9.48
C THR A 222 16.70 -1.67 -9.77
N THR A 223 16.26 -1.86 -11.02
CA THR A 223 14.82 -1.83 -11.37
C THR A 223 14.36 -3.16 -11.98
N HIS A 224 13.70 -4.00 -11.17
CA HIS A 224 12.84 -5.10 -11.62
C HIS A 224 11.37 -4.76 -11.34
N VAL A 225 10.84 -3.75 -12.03
CA VAL A 225 9.45 -3.33 -11.88
C VAL A 225 8.60 -3.95 -13.00
N TYR A 226 7.61 -4.75 -12.64
CA TYR A 226 6.62 -5.28 -13.58
C TYR A 226 5.68 -4.14 -14.05
N PRO A 227 5.22 -4.16 -15.31
CA PRO A 227 4.68 -2.99 -15.98
C PRO A 227 3.45 -2.42 -15.27
N LYS A 228 3.32 -1.08 -15.36
CA LYS A 228 2.13 -0.33 -14.99
C LYS A 228 0.90 -1.02 -15.62
N PRO A 229 -0.14 -1.36 -14.85
CA PRO A 229 -1.33 -1.97 -15.43
C PRO A 229 -1.86 -1.07 -16.54
N GLN A 230 -2.23 -1.66 -17.69
CA GLN A 230 -2.96 -0.91 -18.70
C GLN A 230 -4.31 -0.55 -18.11
N VAL A 231 -4.51 0.74 -17.89
CA VAL A 231 -5.75 1.28 -17.33
C VAL A 231 -6.78 1.26 -18.45
N THR A 232 -7.62 0.23 -18.48
CA THR A 232 -8.90 0.32 -19.21
C THR A 232 -9.87 1.06 -18.30
N LEU A 233 -10.10 2.34 -18.60
CA LEU A 233 -11.11 3.14 -17.92
C LEU A 233 -12.50 2.56 -18.22
N LYS A 234 -13.38 2.61 -17.23
CA LYS A 234 -14.78 2.17 -17.34
C LYS A 234 -15.65 3.22 -18.05
N GLU A 235 -15.13 3.83 -19.11
CA GLU A 235 -15.86 4.72 -20.03
C GLU A 235 -16.02 4.07 -21.43
N ASP A 236 -15.29 3.00 -21.74
CA ASP A 236 -15.43 2.27 -23.02
C ASP A 236 -16.45 1.12 -22.98
N SER A 237 -17.20 0.96 -21.88
CA SER A 237 -18.28 -0.05 -21.79
C SER A 237 -19.67 0.48 -22.16
N GLU A 238 -19.78 1.73 -22.63
CA GLU A 238 -21.03 2.21 -23.26
C GLU A 238 -21.11 1.76 -24.72
N VAL A 239 -21.28 0.45 -24.94
CA VAL A 239 -21.81 -0.04 -26.21
C VAL A 239 -22.81 -1.18 -25.97
N ARG A 240 -24.08 -0.78 -26.08
CA ARG A 240 -25.27 -1.51 -26.54
C ARG A 240 -25.97 -2.44 -25.55
N ASP A 241 -27.10 -1.91 -25.09
CA ASP A 241 -28.35 -2.62 -24.87
C ASP A 241 -28.52 -3.78 -25.86
N ASP A 242 -28.36 -5.01 -25.38
CA ASP A 242 -29.06 -6.14 -25.99
C ASP A 242 -30.41 -6.28 -25.27
N GLU A 243 -31.46 -5.97 -26.02
CA GLU A 243 -32.85 -6.25 -25.72
C GLU A 243 -33.01 -7.67 -25.16
N VAL A 244 -33.23 -7.79 -23.85
CA VAL A 244 -33.99 -8.93 -23.35
C VAL A 244 -35.45 -8.63 -23.68
N LYS A 245 -35.91 -9.13 -24.84
CA LYS A 245 -37.35 -9.30 -25.08
C LYS A 245 -37.86 -10.33 -24.07
N VAL A 246 -38.34 -9.85 -22.92
CA VAL A 246 -39.18 -10.62 -22.03
C VAL A 246 -40.59 -10.55 -22.57
N ASP A 247 -41.08 -11.67 -23.05
CA ASP A 247 -42.49 -11.90 -23.38
C ASP A 247 -43.33 -11.72 -22.11
N ASP A 248 -44.08 -10.62 -22.07
CA ASP A 248 -44.84 -10.19 -20.91
C ASP A 248 -46.25 -10.79 -21.00
N SER A 249 -46.42 -12.02 -20.49
CA SER A 249 -47.73 -12.53 -20.14
C SER A 249 -47.82 -12.81 -18.64
N ALA A 250 -48.78 -12.12 -18.03
CA ALA A 250 -49.37 -12.32 -16.71
C ALA A 250 -48.76 -11.58 -15.50
N LYS A 251 -49.42 -10.45 -15.23
CA LYS A 251 -50.02 -10.01 -13.95
C LYS A 251 -49.28 -8.96 -13.14
N SER A 252 -49.94 -7.81 -13.15
CA SER A 252 -49.82 -6.64 -12.29
C SER A 252 -49.72 -6.94 -10.80
N SER A 253 -48.83 -6.24 -10.10
CA SER A 253 -49.17 -5.66 -8.80
C SER A 253 -48.38 -4.36 -8.55
N ALA A 254 -49.05 -3.42 -7.88
CA ALA A 254 -48.74 -1.99 -7.80
C ALA A 254 -47.34 -1.62 -7.27
N LYS A 255 -46.65 -0.72 -7.98
CA LYS A 255 -45.50 0.04 -7.46
C LYS A 255 -45.97 1.06 -6.39
N ARG A 256 -45.43 0.98 -5.18
CA ARG A 256 -45.47 2.08 -4.20
C ARG A 256 -44.46 3.17 -4.60
N PRO A 257 -44.75 4.46 -4.39
CA PRO A 257 -43.82 5.54 -4.72
C PRO A 257 -42.62 5.51 -3.77
N ARG A 258 -41.41 5.70 -4.33
CA ARG A 258 -40.15 5.85 -3.60
C ARG A 258 -40.11 7.23 -2.93
N ASN A 259 -39.89 7.27 -1.62
CA ASN A 259 -39.62 8.49 -0.86
C ASN A 259 -38.12 8.85 -1.03
N PRO A 260 -37.75 10.08 -1.41
CA PRO A 260 -36.37 10.42 -1.79
C PRO A 260 -35.47 10.91 -0.65
N ASP A 261 -35.75 10.57 0.61
CA ASP A 261 -34.89 10.96 1.74
C ASP A 261 -34.32 9.73 2.44
N LEU A 262 -33.06 9.42 2.12
CA LEU A 262 -32.08 8.79 3.01
C LEU A 262 -30.70 8.90 2.36
N MET A 263 -30.13 10.09 2.50
CA MET A 263 -28.68 10.33 2.48
C MET A 263 -28.17 10.18 3.92
N ILE A 264 -27.23 9.25 4.13
CA ILE A 264 -25.94 9.36 4.84
C ILE A 264 -25.29 7.98 4.82
#